data_AF-A0A939RJH2-F1
#
_entry.id   AF-A0A939RJH2-F1
#
_cell.length_a   1.000
_cell.length_b   1.000
_cell.length_c   1.000
_cell.angle_alpha   90.00
_cell.angle_beta   90.00
_cell.angle_gamma   90.00
#
_symmetry.space_group_name_H-M   'P 1'
#
loop_
_entity.id
_entity.type
_entity.pdbx_description
1 polymer ?
#
loop_
_entity_poly.entity_id
_entity_poly.type
_entity_poly.pdbx_seq_one_letter_code
_entity_poly.pdbx_strand_id
1 'polypeptide(L)'
;MDPELAALASSAATALVGRLAADGWDQARQAVVALWRRRHPERSEEAEVVEAQLVETRETLLAAGESDGGQVEQELTVEWRTRLRDLLRADPSLAVELRRILAELDGGEPESGSGGRQVTMRGTASDQARVYMAGNDMHIHGQ
;
A
#
# COMPACT_ATOMS: atom_id res chain seq x y z
N MET A 1 11.59 -18.93 -12.34
CA MET A 1 11.27 -17.80 -11.44
C MET A 1 12.12 -17.98 -10.21
N ASP A 2 12.82 -16.94 -9.80
CA ASP A 2 13.69 -16.94 -8.63
C ASP A 2 12.90 -17.22 -7.35
N PRO A 3 13.43 -18.06 -6.43
CA PRO A 3 12.74 -18.40 -5.18
C PRO A 3 12.47 -17.16 -4.32
N GLU A 4 13.35 -16.15 -4.42
CA GLU A 4 13.20 -14.88 -3.71
C GLU A 4 12.01 -14.06 -4.21
N LEU A 5 11.77 -14.02 -5.52
CA LEU A 5 10.61 -13.35 -6.11
C LEU A 5 9.30 -14.08 -5.76
N ALA A 6 9.34 -15.42 -5.68
CA ALA A 6 8.19 -16.20 -5.26
C ALA A 6 7.84 -16.00 -3.78
N ALA A 7 8.85 -15.84 -2.92
CA ALA A 7 8.67 -15.49 -1.51
C ALA A 7 8.10 -14.07 -1.37
N LEU A 8 8.64 -13.10 -2.11
CA LEU A 8 8.13 -11.73 -2.12
C LEU A 8 6.66 -11.66 -2.52
N ALA A 9 6.25 -12.34 -3.60
CA ALA A 9 4.86 -12.40 -4.03
C ALA A 9 3.94 -13.01 -2.95
N SER A 10 4.44 -13.99 -2.19
CA SER A 10 3.69 -14.60 -1.09
C SER A 10 3.50 -13.62 0.06
N SER A 11 4.57 -12.97 0.52
CA SER A 11 4.50 -11.98 1.61
C SER A 11 3.63 -10.79 1.24
N ALA A 12 3.77 -10.29 0.01
CA ALA A 12 2.96 -9.18 -0.49
C ALA A 12 1.47 -9.54 -0.56
N ALA A 13 1.11 -10.75 -1.01
CA ALA A 13 -0.28 -11.18 -1.04
C ALA A 13 -0.91 -11.28 0.36
N THR A 14 -0.19 -11.85 1.32
CA THR A 14 -0.67 -11.96 2.72
C THR A 14 -0.86 -10.58 3.35
N ALA A 15 0.12 -9.68 3.20
CA ALA A 15 0.03 -8.32 3.73
C ALA A 15 -1.10 -7.53 3.06
N LEU A 16 -1.27 -7.68 1.74
CA LEU A 16 -2.35 -7.06 0.99
C LEU A 16 -3.70 -7.49 1.56
N VAL A 17 -4.01 -8.79 1.55
CA VAL A 17 -5.31 -9.31 2.00
C VAL A 17 -5.60 -8.95 3.47
N GLY A 18 -4.60 -9.06 4.35
CA GLY A 18 -4.75 -8.64 5.75
C GLY A 18 -5.06 -7.14 5.89
N ARG A 19 -4.51 -6.28 5.02
CA ARG A 19 -4.85 -4.84 4.97
C ARG A 19 -6.20 -4.55 4.30
N LEU A 20 -6.69 -5.41 3.41
CA LEU A 20 -8.03 -5.27 2.81
C LEU A 20 -9.15 -5.58 3.83
N ALA A 21 -8.90 -6.52 4.74
CA ALA A 21 -9.78 -6.84 5.86
C ALA A 21 -9.73 -5.77 6.99
N ALA A 22 -8.64 -5.02 7.08
CA ALA A 22 -8.41 -3.97 8.07
C ALA A 22 -8.63 -2.53 7.52
N ASP A 23 -8.43 -1.51 8.37
CA ASP A 23 -8.60 -0.08 8.04
C ASP A 23 -7.46 0.50 7.17
N GLY A 24 -6.83 -0.32 6.31
CA GLY A 24 -5.69 0.05 5.44
C GLY A 24 -5.96 -0.10 3.94
N TRP A 25 -7.19 -0.44 3.57
CA TRP A 25 -7.62 -0.72 2.19
C TRP A 25 -7.26 0.37 1.18
N ASP A 26 -7.52 1.65 1.48
CA ASP A 26 -7.38 2.69 0.46
C ASP A 26 -5.90 2.90 0.09
N GLN A 27 -5.01 2.85 1.08
CA GLN A 27 -3.57 2.90 0.86
C GLN A 27 -3.09 1.68 0.05
N ALA A 28 -3.56 0.48 0.41
CA ALA A 28 -3.19 -0.76 -0.28
C ALA A 28 -3.66 -0.77 -1.75
N ARG A 29 -4.90 -0.33 -1.99
CA ARG A 29 -5.45 -0.20 -3.35
C ARG A 29 -4.64 0.77 -4.18
N GLN A 30 -4.37 1.98 -3.68
CA GLN A 30 -3.61 2.98 -4.42
C GLN A 30 -2.20 2.49 -4.77
N ALA A 31 -1.52 1.82 -3.83
CA ALA A 31 -0.18 1.28 -4.05
C ALA A 31 -0.16 0.19 -5.14
N VAL A 32 -1.12 -0.74 -5.11
CA VAL A 32 -1.24 -1.81 -6.12
C VAL A 32 -1.61 -1.23 -7.49
N VAL A 33 -2.57 -0.31 -7.58
CA VAL A 33 -2.94 0.34 -8.84
C VAL A 33 -1.77 1.13 -9.42
N ALA A 34 -0.98 1.82 -8.59
CA ALA A 34 0.22 2.52 -9.02
C ALA A 34 1.28 1.57 -9.59
N LEU A 35 1.46 0.38 -9.00
CA LEU A 35 2.37 -0.64 -9.51
C LEU A 35 1.98 -1.10 -10.92
N TRP A 36 0.70 -1.36 -11.15
CA TRP A 36 0.20 -1.79 -12.47
C TRP A 36 0.25 -0.68 -13.52
N ARG A 37 -0.06 0.57 -13.16
CA ARG A 37 0.09 1.73 -14.05
C ARG A 37 1.54 1.94 -14.50
N ARG A 38 2.51 1.68 -13.62
CA ARG A 38 3.94 1.78 -13.96
C ARG A 38 4.39 0.70 -14.93
N ARG A 39 3.79 -0.49 -14.86
CA ARG A 39 4.12 -1.62 -15.74
C ARG A 39 3.65 -1.40 -17.17
N HIS A 40 2.44 -0.89 -17.33
CA HIS A 40 1.82 -0.63 -18.64
C HIS A 40 1.21 0.78 -18.68
N PRO A 41 2.04 1.83 -18.81
CA PRO A 41 1.55 3.21 -18.92
C PRO A 41 0.66 3.43 -20.15
N GLU A 42 0.82 2.59 -21.17
CA GLU A 42 0.02 2.55 -22.40
C GLU A 42 -1.27 1.72 -22.28
N ARG A 43 -1.39 0.83 -21.27
CA ARG A 43 -2.62 0.07 -20.97
C ARG A 43 -3.19 0.45 -19.62
N SER A 44 -3.67 1.68 -19.52
CA SER A 44 -4.38 2.19 -18.34
C SER A 44 -5.56 1.30 -17.91
N GLU A 45 -6.20 0.64 -18.88
CA GLU A 45 -7.34 -0.27 -18.67
C GLU A 45 -7.00 -1.45 -17.74
N GLU A 46 -5.76 -1.97 -17.79
CA GLU A 46 -5.35 -3.08 -16.92
C GLU A 46 -5.28 -2.67 -15.45
N ALA A 47 -4.88 -1.42 -15.18
CA ALA A 47 -4.87 -0.90 -13.83
C ALA A 47 -6.28 -0.70 -13.27
N GLU A 48 -7.24 -0.32 -14.12
CA GLU A 48 -8.67 -0.22 -13.75
C GLU A 48 -9.28 -1.59 -13.46
N VAL A 49 -8.94 -2.61 -14.26
CA VAL A 49 -9.37 -4.00 -14.01
C VAL A 49 -8.80 -4.53 -12.69
N VAL A 50 -7.56 -4.21 -12.35
CA VAL A 50 -6.97 -4.58 -11.06
C VAL A 50 -7.62 -3.84 -9.90
N GLU A 51 -7.96 -2.56 -10.08
CA GLU A 51 -8.70 -1.79 -9.08
C GLU A 51 -10.07 -2.42 -8.79
N ALA A 52 -10.83 -2.76 -9.83
CA ALA A 52 -12.14 -3.40 -9.67
C ALA A 52 -12.04 -4.76 -8.95
N GLN A 53 -11.03 -5.58 -9.28
CA GLN A 53 -10.82 -6.86 -8.61
C GLN A 53 -10.43 -6.71 -7.14
N LEU A 54 -9.67 -5.67 -6.79
CA LEU A 54 -9.41 -5.37 -5.38
C LEU A 54 -10.73 -5.05 -4.66
N VAL A 55 -11.61 -4.26 -5.28
CA VAL A 55 -12.88 -3.86 -4.66
C VAL A 55 -13.74 -5.09 -4.40
N GLU A 56 -13.85 -5.96 -5.40
CA GLU A 56 -14.57 -7.24 -5.29
C GLU A 56 -13.95 -8.15 -4.20
N THR A 57 -12.62 -8.22 -4.11
CA THR A 57 -11.91 -8.95 -3.05
C THR A 57 -12.32 -8.44 -1.67
N ARG A 58 -12.37 -7.10 -1.48
CA ARG A 58 -12.80 -6.50 -0.23
C ARG A 58 -14.26 -6.78 0.08
N GLU A 59 -15.15 -6.66 -0.90
CA GLU A 59 -16.58 -6.96 -0.70
C GLU A 59 -16.79 -8.42 -0.28
N THR A 60 -16.04 -9.34 -0.89
CA THR A 60 -16.04 -10.76 -0.54
C THR A 60 -15.57 -10.99 0.89
N LEU A 61 -14.49 -10.31 1.31
CA LEU A 61 -13.99 -10.36 2.70
C LEU A 61 -15.00 -9.82 3.71
N LEU A 62 -15.65 -8.69 3.39
CA LEU A 62 -16.66 -8.09 4.27
C LEU A 62 -17.93 -8.94 4.36
N ALA A 63 -18.28 -9.64 3.28
CA ALA A 63 -19.42 -10.55 3.23
C ALA A 63 -19.17 -11.86 3.99
N ALA A 64 -17.92 -12.31 4.10
CA ALA A 64 -17.54 -13.59 4.69
C ALA A 64 -17.77 -13.67 6.22
N GLY A 65 -17.95 -12.54 6.92
CA GLY A 65 -18.21 -12.51 8.36
C GLY A 65 -17.12 -13.21 9.20
N GLU A 66 -17.36 -13.38 10.50
CA GLU A 66 -16.34 -13.91 11.42
C GLU A 66 -16.11 -15.43 11.32
N SER A 67 -17.10 -16.19 10.82
CA SER A 67 -17.01 -17.67 10.74
C SER A 67 -16.29 -18.17 9.49
N ASP A 68 -16.45 -17.48 8.35
CA ASP A 68 -15.86 -17.89 7.06
C ASP A 68 -14.71 -16.98 6.62
N GLY A 69 -14.54 -15.83 7.28
CA GLY A 69 -13.51 -14.83 6.97
C GLY A 69 -12.12 -15.42 6.82
N GLY A 70 -11.68 -16.26 7.77
CA GLY A 70 -10.34 -16.87 7.71
C GLY A 70 -10.12 -17.85 6.56
N GLN A 71 -11.17 -18.50 6.05
CA GLN A 71 -11.05 -19.37 4.89
C GLN A 71 -11.04 -18.55 3.59
N VAL A 72 -11.95 -17.59 3.48
CA VAL A 72 -12.03 -16.65 2.36
C VAL A 72 -10.74 -15.83 2.23
N GLU A 73 -10.16 -15.37 3.33
CA GLU A 73 -8.87 -14.67 3.36
C GLU A 73 -7.74 -15.52 2.77
N GLN A 74 -7.69 -16.82 3.10
CA GLN A 74 -6.66 -17.72 2.57
C GLN A 74 -6.83 -17.95 1.08
N GLU A 75 -8.06 -18.14 0.60
CA GLU A 75 -8.34 -18.33 -0.82
C GLU A 75 -7.96 -17.09 -1.64
N LEU A 76 -8.36 -15.91 -1.18
CA LEU A 76 -8.01 -14.63 -1.82
C LEU A 76 -6.49 -14.39 -1.77
N THR A 77 -5.82 -14.79 -0.68
CA THR A 77 -4.34 -14.70 -0.59
C THR A 77 -3.67 -15.54 -1.66
N VAL A 78 -4.15 -16.76 -1.91
CA VAL A 78 -3.60 -17.65 -2.95
C VAL A 78 -3.82 -17.07 -4.36
N GLU A 79 -4.98 -16.48 -4.61
CA GLU A 79 -5.28 -15.80 -5.87
C GLU A 79 -4.31 -14.62 -6.11
N TRP A 80 -4.23 -13.70 -5.16
CA TRP A 80 -3.36 -12.52 -5.26
C TRP A 80 -1.88 -12.89 -5.35
N ARG A 81 -1.45 -13.93 -4.62
CA ARG A 81 -0.09 -14.48 -4.75
C ARG A 81 0.19 -14.95 -6.17
N THR A 82 -0.76 -15.63 -6.80
CA THR A 82 -0.59 -16.14 -8.17
C THR A 82 -0.49 -15.00 -9.17
N ARG A 83 -1.31 -13.96 -9.03
CA ARG A 83 -1.25 -12.75 -9.88
C ARG A 83 0.06 -11.99 -9.71
N LEU A 84 0.49 -11.72 -8.47
CA LEU A 84 1.76 -11.04 -8.20
C LEU A 84 2.96 -11.84 -8.71
N ARG A 85 2.88 -13.18 -8.61
CA ARG A 85 3.89 -14.06 -9.18
C ARG A 85 3.99 -13.95 -10.69
N ASP A 86 2.85 -13.88 -11.37
CA ASP A 86 2.79 -13.71 -12.83
C ASP A 86 3.31 -12.32 -13.25
N LEU A 87 2.92 -11.28 -12.50
CA LEU A 87 3.43 -9.91 -12.68
C LEU A 87 4.96 -9.86 -12.58
N LEU A 88 5.56 -10.42 -11.52
CA LEU A 88 7.01 -10.43 -11.33
C LEU A 88 7.73 -11.32 -12.36
N ARG A 89 7.06 -12.33 -12.89
CA ARG A 89 7.61 -13.15 -13.98
C ARG A 89 7.64 -12.37 -15.29
N ALA A 90 6.61 -11.57 -15.56
CA ALA A 90 6.52 -10.72 -16.73
C ALA A 90 7.47 -9.51 -16.64
N ASP A 91 7.68 -8.97 -15.44
CA ASP A 91 8.62 -7.87 -15.20
C ASP A 91 9.28 -7.98 -13.81
N PRO A 92 10.51 -8.53 -13.73
CA PRO A 92 11.20 -8.68 -12.45
C PRO A 92 11.66 -7.35 -11.84
N SER A 93 11.70 -6.26 -12.62
CA SER A 93 12.11 -4.93 -12.14
C SER A 93 11.12 -4.37 -11.12
N LEU A 94 9.85 -4.78 -11.22
CA LEU A 94 8.79 -4.42 -10.28
C LEU A 94 8.99 -4.99 -8.87
N ALA A 95 9.92 -5.94 -8.68
CA ALA A 95 10.21 -6.53 -7.37
C ALA A 95 10.70 -5.49 -6.35
N VAL A 96 11.41 -4.45 -6.80
CA VAL A 96 11.89 -3.37 -5.94
C VAL A 96 10.72 -2.54 -5.43
N GLU A 97 9.77 -2.22 -6.31
CA GLU A 97 8.60 -1.43 -5.96
C GLU A 97 7.63 -2.24 -5.08
N LEU A 98 7.40 -3.52 -5.42
CA LEU A 98 6.57 -4.41 -4.60
C LEU A 98 7.14 -4.57 -3.17
N ARG A 99 8.46 -4.58 -3.01
CA ARG A 99 9.10 -4.55 -1.68
C ARG A 99 8.83 -3.27 -0.92
N ARG A 100 8.86 -2.11 -1.58
CA ARG A 100 8.52 -0.83 -0.95
C ARG A 100 7.07 -0.80 -0.50
N ILE A 101 6.15 -1.20 -1.38
CA ILE A 101 4.73 -1.30 -1.07
C ILE A 101 4.51 -2.24 0.12
N LEU A 102 5.17 -3.40 0.12
CA LEU A 102 5.08 -4.33 1.25
C LEU A 102 5.59 -3.72 2.56
N ALA A 103 6.70 -2.97 2.54
CA ALA A 103 7.19 -2.29 3.72
C ALA A 103 6.18 -1.24 4.26
N GLU A 104 5.61 -0.43 3.37
CA GLU A 104 4.55 0.53 3.74
C GLU A 104 3.31 -0.17 4.32
N LEU A 105 2.91 -1.31 3.74
CA LEU A 105 1.78 -2.10 4.20
C LEU A 105 2.05 -2.84 5.51
N ASP A 106 3.28 -3.22 5.81
CA ASP A 106 3.65 -3.81 7.10
C ASP A 106 3.78 -2.75 8.22
N GLY A 107 3.73 -1.46 7.85
CA GLY A 107 3.96 -0.36 8.78
C GLY A 107 5.44 -0.13 9.12
N GLY A 108 6.34 -0.78 8.39
CA GLY A 108 7.76 -0.50 8.42
C GLY A 108 8.06 0.68 7.51
N GLU A 109 8.37 1.84 8.07
CA GLU A 109 8.83 3.00 7.29
C GLU A 109 9.91 2.55 6.30
N PRO A 110 9.70 2.67 4.98
CA PRO A 110 10.80 2.52 4.05
C PRO A 110 11.66 3.76 4.20
N GLU A 111 12.72 3.66 5.00
CA GLU A 111 13.79 4.64 4.97
C GLU A 111 14.42 4.64 3.57
N SER A 112 13.90 5.55 2.73
CA SER A 112 14.59 6.35 1.72
C SER A 112 13.89 6.37 0.35
N GLY A 113 13.29 7.54 0.02
CA GLY A 113 13.14 7.97 -1.37
C GLY A 113 11.88 8.75 -1.77
N SER A 114 11.59 9.89 -1.14
CA SER A 114 10.85 11.06 -1.68
C SER A 114 9.43 10.84 -2.25
N GLY A 115 8.40 11.14 -1.43
CA GLY A 115 7.03 11.26 -1.92
C GLY A 115 5.94 11.56 -0.88
N GLY A 116 6.22 12.36 0.15
CA GLY A 116 5.20 12.75 1.14
C GLY A 116 5.80 12.95 2.51
N ARG A 117 6.14 14.20 2.83
CA ARG A 117 6.72 14.58 4.12
C ARG A 117 5.65 14.46 5.22
N GLN A 118 5.57 13.30 5.87
CA GLN A 118 4.87 13.20 7.15
C GLN A 118 5.79 13.80 8.23
N VAL A 119 5.56 15.08 8.54
CA VAL A 119 6.18 15.74 9.69
C VAL A 119 5.38 15.37 10.93
N THR A 120 5.84 14.40 11.70
CA THR A 120 5.35 14.19 13.07
C THR A 120 6.09 15.14 14.00
N MET A 121 5.61 16.39 14.11
CA MET A 121 6.13 17.36 15.07
C MET A 121 5.55 17.09 16.46
N ARG A 122 6.35 16.44 17.31
CA ARG A 122 6.04 16.28 18.73
C ARG A 122 6.58 17.48 19.52
N GLY A 123 5.71 18.45 19.79
CA GLY A 123 6.02 19.57 20.68
C GLY A 123 5.75 19.19 22.13
N THR A 124 6.79 19.04 22.95
CA THR A 124 6.64 19.03 24.41
C THR A 124 6.97 20.42 24.93
N ALA A 125 5.96 21.17 25.33
CA ALA A 125 6.12 22.49 25.94
C ALA A 125 6.27 22.33 27.46
N SER A 126 7.31 22.92 28.04
CA SER A 126 7.40 23.18 29.47
C SER A 126 7.89 24.62 29.66
N ASP A 127 7.15 25.33 30.50
CA ASP A 127 7.33 26.73 30.90
C ASP A 127 7.06 27.82 29.84
N GLN A 128 5.85 28.40 29.95
CA GLN A 128 5.39 29.71 29.43
C GLN A 128 5.69 30.13 27.97
N ALA A 129 5.80 29.23 27.00
CA ALA A 129 5.89 29.61 25.58
C ALA A 129 4.58 29.37 24.79
N ARG A 130 3.99 30.43 24.23
CA ARG A 130 2.94 30.32 23.21
C ARG A 130 3.59 30.05 21.86
N VAL A 131 3.33 28.87 21.29
CA VAL A 131 3.82 28.48 19.97
C VAL A 131 2.72 28.71 18.94
N TYR A 132 2.97 29.60 17.97
CA TYR A 132 2.17 29.70 16.75
C TYR A 132 2.81 28.84 15.66
N MET A 133 2.03 27.95 15.05
CA MET A 133 2.50 27.06 14.00
C MET A 133 1.53 27.15 12.83
N ALA A 134 2.01 27.62 11.67
CA ALA A 134 1.27 27.65 10.42
C ALA A 134 2.16 27.08 9.30
N GLY A 135 1.64 26.10 8.57
CA GLY A 135 2.39 25.19 7.70
C GLY A 135 2.51 25.60 6.24
N ASN A 136 2.08 26.80 5.85
CA ASN A 136 2.29 27.26 4.48
C ASN A 136 2.19 28.79 4.40
N ASP A 137 3.33 29.43 4.21
CA ASP A 137 3.58 30.85 3.96
C ASP A 137 3.07 31.88 5.01
N MET A 138 4.02 32.60 5.63
CA MET A 138 3.74 33.77 6.46
C MET A 138 4.60 34.95 5.98
N HIS A 139 3.98 35.89 5.27
CA HIS A 139 4.60 37.18 4.97
C HIS A 139 4.37 38.12 6.15
N ILE A 140 5.43 38.42 6.91
CA ILE A 140 5.40 39.42 7.97
C ILE A 140 5.82 40.79 7.41
N HIS A 141 4.89 41.73 7.33
CA HIS A 141 5.23 43.16 7.29
C HIS A 141 5.01 43.73 8.69
N GLY A 142 6.06 44.28 9.28
CA GLY A 142 6.02 45.01 10.54
C GLY A 142 7.03 46.15 10.49
N GLN A 143 6.56 47.36 10.76
CA GLN A 143 7.22 48.65 10.58
C GLN A 143 8.33 48.93 11.61
#